data_AF-A0A368F7Y7-F1
#
_entry.id   AF-A0A368F7Y7-F1
#
_cell.length_a   1.000
_cell.length_b   1.000
_cell.length_c   1.000
_cell.angle_alpha   90.00
_cell.angle_beta   90.00
_cell.angle_gamma   90.00
#
_symmetry.space_group_name_H-M   'P 1'
#
loop_
_entity.id
_entity.type
_entity.pdbx_description
1 polymer ?
#
loop_
_entity_poly.entity_id
_entity_poly.type
_entity_poly.pdbx_seq_one_letter_code
_entity_poly.pdbx_strand_id
1 'polypeptide(L)'
;SKTFYHPDAFKTIKENYVNSATKVIETFVKTQNKPIDPKLKDKVRGLVEFEQMIANKYSTDDDTRRIYLRSWNLRSIGELQNQFGFVDWQTYMKMVGHCRAASESNETKYRRAL
;
A
#
# COMPACT_ATOMS: atom_id res chain seq x y z
N SER A 1 -19.21 -5.48 4.51
CA SER A 1 -19.40 -4.44 3.46
C SER A 1 -18.08 -3.78 3.03
N LYS A 2 -17.85 -3.54 1.72
CA LYS A 2 -16.76 -2.69 1.18
C LYS A 2 -17.25 -1.26 0.94
N THR A 3 -17.78 -0.61 1.98
CA THR A 3 -18.63 0.58 1.83
C THR A 3 -18.00 1.71 1.02
N PHE A 4 -16.70 1.96 1.16
CA PHE A 4 -15.98 3.03 0.45
C PHE A 4 -15.52 2.67 -0.97
N TYR A 5 -15.35 1.37 -1.26
CA TYR A 5 -14.88 0.87 -2.55
C TYR A 5 -16.03 0.37 -3.43
N HIS A 6 -17.27 0.41 -2.94
CA HIS A 6 -18.45 0.17 -3.78
C HIS A 6 -18.43 1.14 -4.97
N PRO A 7 -18.67 0.69 -6.21
CA PRO A 7 -18.53 1.55 -7.40
C PRO A 7 -19.27 2.88 -7.30
N ASP A 8 -20.48 2.86 -6.71
CA ASP A 8 -21.29 4.07 -6.58
C ASP A 8 -20.82 5.01 -5.47
N ALA A 9 -20.32 4.47 -4.35
CA ALA A 9 -19.68 5.28 -3.32
C ALA A 9 -18.36 5.87 -3.82
N PHE A 10 -17.57 5.08 -4.56
CA PHE A 10 -16.30 5.55 -5.09
C PHE A 10 -16.47 6.71 -6.07
N LYS A 11 -17.49 6.68 -6.94
CA LYS A 11 -17.80 7.79 -7.86
C LYS A 11 -18.00 9.12 -7.13
N THR A 12 -18.58 9.12 -5.94
CA THR A 12 -18.86 10.37 -5.19
C THR A 12 -17.62 10.90 -4.45
N ILE A 13 -16.73 10.02 -3.98
CA ILE A 13 -15.55 10.41 -3.20
C ILE A 13 -14.28 10.58 -4.03
N LYS A 14 -14.20 9.98 -5.23
CA LYS A 14 -12.99 9.90 -6.06
C LYS A 14 -12.32 11.25 -6.27
N GLU A 15 -13.07 12.27 -6.70
CA GLU A 15 -12.49 13.57 -7.01
C GLU A 15 -11.93 14.26 -5.76
N ASN A 16 -12.63 14.17 -4.62
CA ASN A 16 -12.16 14.70 -3.34
C ASN A 16 -10.89 13.98 -2.86
N TYR A 17 -10.83 12.66 -3.07
CA TYR A 17 -9.64 11.88 -2.72
C TYR A 17 -8.45 12.26 -3.59
N VAL A 18 -8.63 12.38 -4.92
CA VAL A 18 -7.60 12.85 -5.85
C VAL A 18 -7.10 14.24 -5.47
N ASN A 19 -8.01 15.18 -5.16
CA ASN A 19 -7.63 16.54 -4.77
C ASN A 19 -6.82 16.56 -3.46
N SER A 20 -7.25 15.78 -2.46
CA SER A 20 -6.58 15.71 -1.16
C SER A 20 -5.19 15.08 -1.29
N ALA A 21 -5.06 13.97 -2.01
CA ALA A 21 -3.78 13.30 -2.25
C ALA A 21 -2.83 14.19 -3.07
N THR A 22 -3.35 14.88 -4.10
CA THR A 22 -2.57 15.85 -4.89
C THR A 22 -2.01 16.95 -4.00
N LYS A 23 -2.84 17.54 -3.13
CA LYS A 23 -2.41 18.59 -2.20
C LYS A 23 -1.29 18.15 -1.25
N VAL A 24 -1.36 16.91 -0.74
CA VAL A 24 -0.30 16.35 0.12
C VAL A 24 1.01 16.25 -0.66
N ILE A 25 0.99 15.71 -1.88
CA ILE A 25 2.19 15.56 -2.71
C ILE A 25 2.76 16.91 -3.12
N GLU A 26 1.91 17.86 -3.54
CA GLU A 26 2.34 19.23 -3.87
C GLU A 26 3.02 19.89 -2.68
N THR A 27 2.45 19.75 -1.47
CA THR A 27 3.04 20.32 -0.26
C THR A 27 4.41 19.72 0.00
N PHE A 28 4.57 18.41 -0.13
CA PHE A 28 5.85 17.72 0.02
C PHE A 28 6.88 18.12 -1.05
N VAL A 29 6.46 18.29 -2.31
CA VAL A 29 7.35 18.72 -3.39
C VAL A 29 7.83 20.17 -3.16
N LYS A 30 6.94 21.05 -2.67
CA LYS A 30 7.27 22.42 -2.28
C LYS A 30 8.29 22.47 -1.14
N THR A 31 8.15 21.64 -0.11
CA THR A 31 9.13 21.61 1.00
C THR A 31 10.50 21.13 0.55
N GLN A 32 10.58 20.33 -0.52
CA GLN A 32 11.85 19.94 -1.15
C GLN A 32 12.41 20.96 -2.14
N ASN A 33 11.75 22.12 -2.31
CA ASN A 33 12.11 23.14 -3.28
C ASN A 33 12.23 22.59 -4.72
N LYS A 34 11.36 21.63 -5.07
CA LYS A 34 11.29 21.00 -6.39
C LYS A 34 10.13 21.57 -7.21
N PRO A 35 10.24 21.61 -8.55
CA PRO A 35 9.12 22.02 -9.39
C PRO A 35 7.98 21.00 -9.32
N ILE A 36 6.74 21.51 -9.29
CA ILE A 36 5.54 20.67 -9.35
C ILE A 36 5.32 20.22 -10.79
N ASP A 37 5.09 18.93 -10.97
CA ASP A 37 4.73 18.36 -12.27
C ASP A 37 3.33 18.84 -12.70
N PRO A 38 3.17 19.46 -13.88
CA PRO A 38 1.87 19.88 -14.39
C PRO A 38 0.85 18.74 -14.51
N LYS A 39 1.33 17.49 -14.66
CA LYS A 39 0.51 16.27 -14.79
C LYS A 39 0.32 15.54 -13.46
N LEU A 40 0.71 16.14 -12.33
CA LEU A 40 0.64 15.49 -11.02
C LEU A 40 -0.78 14.99 -10.70
N LYS A 41 -1.80 15.82 -10.93
CA LYS A 41 -3.20 15.45 -10.65
C LYS A 41 -3.64 14.22 -11.44
N ASP A 42 -3.24 14.10 -12.70
CA ASP A 42 -3.57 12.93 -13.52
C ASP A 42 -2.83 11.68 -13.06
N LYS A 43 -1.57 11.81 -12.63
CA LYS A 43 -0.82 10.71 -12.01
C LYS A 43 -1.48 10.24 -10.72
N VAL A 44 -1.90 11.17 -9.87
CA VAL A 44 -2.64 10.87 -8.62
C VAL A 44 -3.97 10.20 -8.92
N ARG A 45 -4.70 10.63 -9.95
CA ARG A 45 -5.91 9.96 -10.40
C ARG A 45 -5.64 8.50 -10.79
N GLY A 46 -4.56 8.25 -11.54
CA GLY A 46 -4.13 6.89 -11.87
C GLY A 46 -3.81 6.04 -10.63
N LEU A 47 -3.18 6.61 -9.60
CA LEU A 47 -2.92 5.92 -8.34
C LEU A 47 -4.21 5.56 -7.59
N VAL A 48 -5.15 6.50 -7.51
CA VAL A 48 -6.46 6.28 -6.84
C VAL A 48 -7.29 5.23 -7.59
N GLU A 49 -7.25 5.21 -8.92
CA GLU A 49 -7.90 4.16 -9.73
C GLU A 49 -7.23 2.80 -9.57
N PHE A 50 -5.91 2.78 -9.47
CA PHE A 50 -5.15 1.56 -9.18
C PHE A 50 -5.50 0.99 -7.80
N GLU A 51 -5.63 1.84 -6.78
CA GLU A 51 -6.09 1.45 -5.44
C GLU A 51 -7.50 0.83 -5.49
N GLN A 52 -8.43 1.48 -6.20
CA GLN A 52 -9.79 0.97 -6.41
C GLN A 52 -9.79 -0.41 -7.09
N MET A 53 -8.90 -0.63 -8.07
CA MET A 53 -8.74 -1.92 -8.73
C MET A 53 -8.24 -3.00 -7.75
N ILE A 54 -7.23 -2.69 -6.93
CA ILE A 54 -6.72 -3.63 -5.90
C ILE A 54 -7.83 -3.99 -4.91
N ALA A 55 -8.53 -2.99 -4.38
CA ALA A 55 -9.57 -3.17 -3.38
C ALA A 55 -10.73 -4.03 -3.92
N ASN A 56 -11.12 -3.85 -5.17
CA ASN A 56 -12.19 -4.66 -5.77
C ASN A 56 -11.74 -6.07 -6.12
N LYS A 57 -10.52 -6.23 -6.65
CA LYS A 57 -10.01 -7.51 -7.15
C LYS A 57 -9.51 -8.45 -6.04
N TYR A 58 -8.84 -7.91 -5.02
CA TYR A 58 -8.12 -8.72 -4.03
C TYR A 58 -8.68 -8.63 -2.61
N SER A 59 -9.44 -7.58 -2.28
CA SER A 59 -10.12 -7.54 -0.98
C SER A 59 -11.40 -8.36 -1.03
N THR A 60 -11.85 -8.86 0.11
CA THR A 60 -13.21 -9.40 0.28
C THR A 60 -13.96 -8.59 1.32
N ASP A 61 -15.28 -8.73 1.36
CA ASP A 61 -16.07 -8.01 2.33
C ASP A 61 -15.65 -8.34 3.76
N ASP A 62 -15.93 -7.37 4.63
CA ASP A 62 -15.56 -7.39 6.04
C ASP A 62 -16.05 -8.61 6.81
N ASP A 63 -17.20 -9.17 6.45
CA ASP A 63 -17.81 -10.28 7.19
C ASP A 63 -17.12 -11.59 6.81
N THR A 64 -16.83 -11.79 5.52
CA THR A 64 -16.04 -12.93 5.05
C THR A 64 -14.57 -12.86 5.50
N ARG A 65 -14.01 -11.65 5.68
CA ARG A 65 -12.64 -11.46 6.18
C ARG A 65 -12.47 -11.86 7.64
N ARG A 66 -13.52 -11.76 8.45
CA ARG A 66 -13.51 -12.03 9.90
C ARG A 66 -13.69 -13.52 10.25
N ILE A 67 -13.72 -14.41 9.27
CA ILE A 67 -13.86 -15.86 9.49
C ILE A 67 -12.49 -16.52 9.67
N TYR A 68 -12.22 -17.08 10.85
CA TYR A 68 -10.93 -17.65 11.26
C TYR A 68 -10.37 -18.69 10.28
N LEU A 69 -11.20 -19.63 9.80
CA LEU A 69 -10.79 -20.68 8.87
C LEU A 69 -10.21 -20.15 7.56
N ARG A 70 -10.59 -18.93 7.15
CA ARG A 70 -10.09 -18.31 5.92
C ARG A 70 -8.75 -17.60 6.13
N SER A 71 -8.38 -17.23 7.36
CA SER A 71 -7.18 -16.44 7.62
C SER A 71 -5.91 -17.30 7.64
N TRP A 72 -6.02 -18.59 7.96
CA TRP A 72 -4.89 -19.51 8.03
C TRP A 72 -4.71 -20.29 6.73
N ASN A 73 -3.91 -19.74 5.80
CA ASN A 73 -3.53 -20.43 4.56
C ASN A 73 -2.02 -20.63 4.52
N LEU A 74 -1.54 -21.73 5.09
CA LEU A 74 -0.12 -22.06 5.03
C LEU A 74 0.27 -22.33 3.58
N ARG A 75 1.31 -21.61 3.11
CA ARG A 75 1.89 -21.70 1.78
C ARG A 75 3.40 -21.52 1.89
N SER A 76 4.13 -22.25 1.07
CA SER A 76 5.56 -22.07 0.84
C SER A 76 5.82 -20.89 -0.13
N ILE A 77 7.05 -20.37 -0.12
CA ILE A 77 7.47 -19.33 -1.06
C ILE A 77 7.35 -19.81 -2.52
N GLY A 78 7.65 -21.09 -2.77
CA GLY A 78 7.51 -21.69 -4.11
C GLY A 78 6.07 -21.70 -4.61
N GLU A 79 5.11 -22.04 -3.74
CA GLU A 79 3.68 -21.99 -4.07
C GLU A 79 3.23 -20.55 -4.36
N LEU A 80 3.69 -19.57 -3.58
CA LEU A 80 3.40 -18.16 -3.83
C LEU A 80 3.98 -17.68 -5.15
N GLN A 81 5.21 -18.07 -5.49
CA GLN A 81 5.85 -17.69 -6.75
C GLN A 81 5.10 -18.26 -7.96
N ASN A 82 4.63 -19.50 -7.87
CA ASN A 82 3.86 -20.14 -8.92
C ASN A 82 2.47 -19.52 -9.08
N GLN A 83 1.80 -19.19 -7.98
CA GLN A 83 0.42 -18.69 -8.01
C GLN A 83 0.33 -17.17 -8.25
N PHE A 84 1.32 -16.40 -7.78
CA PHE A 84 1.32 -14.94 -7.76
C PHE A 84 2.64 -14.38 -8.26
N GLY A 85 3.11 -14.82 -9.43
CA GLY A 85 4.42 -14.45 -9.99
C GLY A 85 4.61 -12.97 -10.35
N PHE A 86 3.63 -12.11 -10.14
CA PHE A 86 3.76 -10.66 -10.30
C PHE A 86 4.58 -10.00 -9.17
N VAL A 87 4.85 -10.73 -8.08
CA VAL A 87 5.79 -10.35 -7.02
C VAL A 87 6.95 -11.34 -7.03
N ASP A 88 8.18 -10.84 -6.87
CA ASP A 88 9.32 -11.66 -6.48
C ASP A 88 9.24 -11.93 -4.97
N TRP A 89 8.58 -13.03 -4.62
CA TRP A 89 8.31 -13.37 -3.22
C TRP A 89 9.58 -13.70 -2.44
N GLN A 90 10.60 -14.23 -3.13
CA GLN A 90 11.86 -14.57 -2.49
C GLN A 90 12.61 -13.30 -2.09
N THR A 91 12.70 -12.32 -2.98
CA THR A 91 13.32 -11.02 -2.68
C THR A 91 12.51 -10.25 -1.64
N TYR A 92 11.18 -10.22 -1.78
CA TYR A 92 10.30 -9.54 -0.83
C TYR A 92 10.48 -10.06 0.60
N MET A 93 10.43 -11.37 0.81
CA MET A 93 10.57 -11.97 2.15
C MET A 93 11.96 -11.77 2.74
N LYS A 94 13.02 -11.75 1.92
CA LYS A 94 14.37 -11.38 2.38
C LYS A 94 14.41 -9.94 2.90
N MET A 95 13.84 -8.98 2.16
CA MET A 95 13.81 -7.56 2.57
C MET A 95 13.04 -7.35 3.88
N VAL A 96 11.90 -8.02 4.05
CA VAL A 96 11.12 -7.95 5.30
C VAL A 96 11.96 -8.42 6.49
N GLY A 97 12.76 -9.48 6.33
CA GLY A 97 13.68 -9.95 7.36
C GLY A 97 14.79 -8.94 7.70
N HIS A 98 15.30 -8.20 6.72
CA HIS A 98 16.36 -7.19 6.91
C HIS A 98 15.87 -5.94 7.66
N CYS A 99 14.63 -5.50 7.46
CA CYS A 99 14.09 -4.33 8.15
C CYS A 99 14.09 -4.48 9.68
N ARG A 100 13.90 -5.72 10.19
CA ARG A 100 13.97 -6.02 11.62
C ARG A 100 15.38 -5.86 12.20
N ALA A 101 16.39 -6.33 11.46
CA ALA A 101 17.79 -6.20 11.89
C ALA A 101 18.26 -4.73 11.94
N ALA A 102 17.77 -3.90 11.01
CA ALA A 102 18.12 -2.48 10.95
C ALA A 102 17.50 -1.64 12.08
N SER A 103 16.29 -1.97 12.55
CA SER A 103 15.69 -1.31 13.72
C SER A 103 16.42 -1.66 15.01
N GLU A 104 16.85 -2.92 15.18
CA GLU A 104 17.56 -3.39 16.38
C GLU A 104 18.98 -2.78 16.48
N SER A 105 19.68 -2.60 15.35
CA SER A 105 21.00 -1.94 15.34
C SER A 105 20.94 -0.45 15.67
N ASN A 106 19.89 0.24 15.22
CA ASN A 106 19.70 1.66 15.50
C ASN A 106 19.34 1.89 16.97
N GLU A 107 18.46 1.08 17.56
CA GLU A 107 18.10 1.17 18.98
C GLU A 107 19.32 0.94 19.91
N THR A 108 20.18 -0.02 19.55
CA THR A 108 21.43 -0.30 20.29
C THR A 108 22.44 0.84 20.21
N LYS A 109 22.50 1.55 19.08
CA LYS A 109 23.36 2.73 18.90
C LYS A 109 22.93 3.89 19.79
N TYR A 110 21.62 4.12 19.95
CA TYR A 110 21.11 5.19 20.83
C TYR A 110 21.27 4.87 22.33
N ARG A 111 21.22 3.60 22.74
CA ARG A 111 21.45 3.21 24.15
C ARG A 111 22.91 3.21 24.60
N ARG A 112 23.88 3.25 23.68
CA ARG A 112 25.32 3.37 23.99
C ARG A 112 25.84 4.80 23.95
N ALA A 113 25.00 5.76 23.54
CA ALA A 113 25.32 7.18 23.46
C ALA A 113 24.75 7.99 24.64
N LEU A 114 24.17 7.30 25.63
CA LEU A 114 23.77 7.79 26.96
C LEU A 114 24.59 7.04 28.01
#